data_AF-L9X114-F1
#
_entry.id   AF-L9X114-F1
#
_cell.length_a   1.000
_cell.length_b   1.000
_cell.length_c   1.000
_cell.angle_alpha   90.00
_cell.angle_beta   90.00
_cell.angle_gamma   90.00
#
_symmetry.space_group_name_H-M   'P 1'
#
loop_
_entity.id
_entity.type
_entity.pdbx_description
1 polymer ?
#
loop_
_entity_poly.entity_id
_entity_poly.type
_entity_poly.pdbx_seq_one_letter_code
_entity_poly.pdbx_strand_id
1 'polypeptide(L)'
;MPQSVIVNGEEILVGENTTITVLRKAAGISDETIAFYQTDNDVVRLLQDDDVITEQVPEGATIEFHPGQIGLRSEDHSNDTRR
;
A
#
# COMPACT_ATOMS: atom_id res chain seq x y z
N MET A 1 12.45 13.63 -11.13
CA MET A 1 11.87 13.31 -12.46
C MET A 1 10.65 12.43 -12.24
N PRO A 2 9.63 12.44 -13.12
CA PRO A 2 8.56 11.46 -13.03
C PRO A 2 9.13 10.05 -13.24
N GLN A 3 8.58 9.07 -12.54
CA GLN A 3 8.90 7.65 -12.73
C GLN A 3 7.61 6.89 -13.05
N SER A 4 7.72 5.72 -13.68
CA SER A 4 6.57 4.85 -13.90
C SER A 4 6.50 3.72 -12.88
N VAL A 5 5.28 3.35 -12.51
CA VAL A 5 4.96 2.18 -11.68
C VAL A 5 3.80 1.42 -12.32
N ILE A 6 3.68 0.13 -12.04
CA ILE A 6 2.61 -0.71 -12.58
C ILE A 6 1.55 -0.91 -11.47
N VAL A 7 0.30 -0.58 -11.75
CA VAL A 7 -0.84 -0.77 -10.85
C VAL A 7 -1.93 -1.50 -11.61
N ASN A 8 -2.37 -2.67 -11.13
CA ASN A 8 -3.37 -3.50 -11.80
C ASN A 8 -3.01 -3.83 -13.28
N GLY A 9 -1.71 -3.89 -13.60
CA GLY A 9 -1.21 -4.10 -14.96
C GLY A 9 -1.20 -2.86 -15.85
N GLU A 10 -1.58 -1.69 -15.33
CA GLU A 10 -1.50 -0.40 -16.02
C GLU A 10 -0.28 0.39 -15.56
N GLU A 11 0.45 1.00 -16.50
CA GLU A 11 1.59 1.86 -16.20
C GLU A 11 1.12 3.26 -15.84
N ILE A 12 1.43 3.71 -14.62
CA ILE A 12 1.07 5.01 -14.09
C ILE A 12 2.33 5.83 -13.87
N LEU A 13 2.33 7.06 -14.40
CA LEU A 13 3.39 8.04 -14.15
C LEU A 13 3.15 8.75 -12.81
N VAL A 14 4.14 8.68 -11.93
CA VAL A 14 4.13 9.32 -10.62
C VAL A 14 5.22 10.38 -10.55
N GLY A 15 4.87 11.54 -10.02
CA GLY A 15 5.82 12.63 -9.76
C GLY A 15 6.51 12.51 -8.39
N GLU A 16 7.52 13.34 -8.17
CA GLU A 16 8.42 13.32 -7.00
C GLU A 16 7.74 13.41 -5.62
N ASN A 17 6.50 13.89 -5.56
CA ASN A 17 5.74 14.02 -4.30
C ASN A 17 4.44 13.20 -4.32
N THR A 18 4.34 12.21 -5.21
CA THR A 18 3.12 11.39 -5.31
C THR A 18 3.14 10.35 -4.19
N THR A 19 2.15 10.44 -3.31
CA THR A 19 1.98 9.47 -2.22
C THR A 19 1.10 8.30 -2.65
N ILE A 20 1.12 7.23 -1.86
CA ILE A 20 0.22 6.08 -2.03
C ILE A 20 -1.24 6.50 -2.01
N THR A 21 -1.62 7.42 -1.12
CA THR A 21 -2.98 7.97 -1.08
C THR A 21 -3.39 8.61 -2.41
N VAL A 22 -2.50 9.39 -3.02
CA VAL A 22 -2.77 10.06 -4.30
C VAL A 22 -2.91 9.05 -5.42
N LEU A 23 -2.00 8.07 -5.49
CA LEU A 23 -2.05 6.99 -6.48
C LEU A 23 -3.33 6.17 -6.36
N ARG A 24 -3.70 5.78 -5.13
CA ARG A 24 -4.92 5.02 -4.84
C ARG A 24 -6.17 5.75 -5.34
N LYS A 25 -6.28 7.05 -5.05
CA LYS A 25 -7.38 7.89 -5.52
C LYS A 25 -7.40 8.02 -7.04
N ALA A 26 -6.24 8.17 -7.67
CA ALA A 26 -6.13 8.23 -9.12
C ALA A 26 -6.58 6.92 -9.80
N ALA A 27 -6.27 5.77 -9.18
CA ALA A 27 -6.66 4.46 -9.67
C ALA A 27 -8.09 4.02 -9.27
N GLY A 28 -8.83 4.84 -8.51
CA GLY A 28 -10.18 4.52 -8.05
C GLY A 28 -10.24 3.35 -7.05
N ILE A 29 -9.16 3.13 -6.31
CA ILE A 29 -9.03 2.03 -5.35
C ILE A 29 -9.56 2.49 -3.97
N SER A 30 -10.19 1.57 -3.22
CA SER A 30 -10.74 1.88 -1.89
C SER A 30 -9.64 2.21 -0.87
N ASP A 31 -9.88 3.19 -0.01
CA ASP A 31 -8.99 3.57 1.11
C ASP A 31 -8.80 2.46 2.15
N GLU A 32 -9.67 1.44 2.16
CA GLU A 32 -9.55 0.25 3.02
C GLU A 32 -8.58 -0.81 2.47
N THR A 33 -7.85 -0.49 1.40
CA THR A 33 -6.88 -1.41 0.79
C THR A 33 -5.47 -1.15 1.29
N ILE A 34 -4.72 -2.23 1.42
CA ILE A 34 -3.32 -2.21 1.79
C ILE A 34 -2.49 -2.21 0.51
N ALA A 35 -1.56 -1.26 0.39
CA ALA A 35 -0.61 -1.19 -0.70
C ALA A 35 0.67 -1.96 -0.34
N PHE A 36 1.19 -2.75 -1.27
CA PHE A 36 2.50 -3.36 -1.16
C PHE A 36 3.15 -3.53 -2.52
N TYR A 37 4.46 -3.77 -2.53
CA TYR A 37 5.20 -4.14 -3.73
C TYR A 37 6.14 -5.31 -3.43
N GLN A 38 6.42 -6.10 -4.46
CA GLN A 38 7.42 -7.17 -4.39
C GLN A 38 8.75 -6.67 -4.94
N THR A 39 9.80 -6.88 -4.17
CA THR A 39 11.19 -6.64 -4.60
C THR A 39 11.73 -7.81 -5.40
N ASP A 40 12.83 -7.61 -6.12
CA ASP A 40 13.51 -8.65 -6.90
C ASP A 40 13.99 -9.86 -6.07
N ASN A 41 14.04 -9.73 -4.73
CA ASN A 41 14.42 -10.79 -3.80
C ASN A 41 13.21 -11.52 -3.19
N ASP A 42 12.03 -11.44 -3.81
CA ASP A 42 10.76 -11.99 -3.32
C ASP A 42 10.31 -11.44 -1.95
N VAL A 43 10.90 -10.33 -1.49
CA VAL A 43 10.47 -9.65 -0.26
C VAL A 43 9.30 -8.74 -0.58
N VAL A 44 8.17 -8.98 0.09
CA VAL A 44 6.99 -8.11 0.06
C VAL A 44 7.20 -6.96 1.04
N ARG A 45 7.04 -5.72 0.55
CA ARG A 45 7.11 -4.52 1.38
C ARG A 45 5.77 -3.81 1.43
N LEU A 46 5.33 -3.53 2.64
CA LEU A 46 4.15 -2.72 2.93
C LEU A 46 4.45 -1.25 2.65
N LEU A 47 3.52 -0.56 2.00
CA LEU A 47 3.57 0.87 1.75
C LEU A 47 2.48 1.57 2.58
N GLN A 48 2.85 2.66 3.24
CA GLN A 48 1.95 3.51 4.02
C GLN A 48 1.33 4.61 3.16
N ASP A 49 0.20 5.14 3.62
CA ASP A 49 -0.59 6.12 2.87
C ASP A 49 0.17 7.43 2.55
N ASP A 50 1.09 7.82 3.45
CA ASP A 50 1.95 9.01 3.33
C ASP A 50 3.29 8.74 2.64
N ASP A 51 3.59 7.47 2.32
CA ASP A 51 4.84 7.12 1.65
C ASP A 51 4.89 7.73 0.26
N VAL A 52 6.00 8.40 -0.03
CA VAL A 52 6.29 8.94 -1.35
C VAL A 52 6.79 7.81 -2.23
N ILE A 53 6.06 7.54 -3.32
CA ILE A 53 6.33 6.39 -4.20
C ILE A 53 7.75 6.45 -4.74
N THR A 54 8.21 7.63 -5.14
CA THR A 54 9.53 7.78 -5.74
C THR A 54 10.69 7.54 -4.81
N GLU A 55 10.45 7.50 -3.50
CA GLU A 55 11.45 7.23 -2.47
C GLU A 55 11.42 5.77 -2.01
N GLN A 56 10.25 5.12 -2.07
CA GLN A 56 10.03 3.79 -1.50
C GLN A 56 10.00 2.67 -2.55
N VAL A 57 9.57 2.99 -3.77
CA VAL A 57 9.27 2.02 -4.82
C VAL A 57 10.26 2.21 -5.99
N PRO A 58 10.90 1.13 -6.45
CA PRO A 58 11.73 1.18 -7.66
C PRO A 58 10.90 1.51 -8.90
N GLU A 59 11.51 2.23 -9.85
CA GLU A 59 10.90 2.48 -11.16
C GLU A 59 10.55 1.15 -11.86
N GLY A 60 9.35 1.09 -12.45
CA GLY A 60 8.81 -0.09 -13.12
C GLY A 60 8.29 -1.19 -12.20
N ALA A 61 8.36 -1.01 -10.87
CA ALA A 61 7.84 -2.00 -9.94
C ALA A 61 6.30 -2.08 -9.98
N THR A 62 5.79 -3.26 -9.64
CA THR A 62 4.35 -3.50 -9.53
C THR A 62 3.88 -3.24 -8.10
N ILE A 63 2.92 -2.33 -7.95
CA ILE A 63 2.24 -2.04 -6.70
C ILE A 63 0.88 -2.75 -6.73
N GLU A 64 0.63 -3.57 -5.73
CA GLU A 64 -0.60 -4.32 -5.55
C GLU A 64 -1.40 -3.73 -4.38
N PHE A 65 -2.72 -3.68 -4.56
CA PHE A 65 -3.66 -3.21 -3.55
C PHE A 65 -4.61 -4.33 -3.19
N HIS A 66 -4.57 -4.77 -1.93
CA HIS A 66 -5.42 -5.86 -1.47
C HIS A 66 -6.42 -5.39 -0.43
N PRO A 67 -7.67 -5.89 -0.48
CA PRO A 67 -8.64 -5.66 0.57
C PRO A 67 -8.13 -6.28 1.86
N GLY A 68 -8.03 -5.47 2.91
CA GLY A 68 -7.64 -5.96 4.21
C GLY A 68 -7.63 -4.82 5.21
N GLN A 69 -8.37 -4.96 6.31
CA GLN A 69 -7.98 -4.28 7.52
C GLN A 69 -6.71 -4.97 8.00
N ILE A 70 -5.60 -4.24 8.13
CA ILE A 70 -4.58 -4.68 9.10
C ILE A 70 -5.37 -4.68 10.40
N GLY A 71 -5.74 -5.87 10.86
CA GLY A 71 -6.57 -6.01 12.04
C GLY A 71 -5.92 -5.20 13.14
N LEU A 72 -6.57 -4.08 13.51
CA LEU A 72 -6.64 -3.70 14.90
C LEU A 72 -7.14 -4.97 15.56
N ARG A 73 -6.19 -5.77 16.10
CA ARG A 73 -6.47 -6.88 16.98
C ARG A 73 -7.49 -6.30 17.95
N SER A 74 -8.74 -6.71 17.82
CA SER A 74 -9.74 -6.39 18.81
C SER A 74 -9.16 -6.99 20.08
N GLU A 75 -8.67 -6.14 20.98
CA GLU A 75 -8.33 -6.54 22.34
C GLU A 75 -9.66 -6.99 22.94
N ASP A 76 -9.98 -8.26 22.71
CA ASP A 76 -11.06 -8.96 23.35
C ASP A 76 -10.65 -9.12 24.81
N HIS A 77 -10.85 -8.05 25.58
CA HIS A 77 -10.80 -8.05 27.03
C HIS A 77 -12.00 -8.87 27.54
N SER A 78 -11.95 -10.18 27.30
CA SER A 78 -12.74 -11.16 28.02
C SER A 78 -12.21 -11.21 29.46
N ASN A 79 -12.65 -10.26 30.27
CA ASN A 79 -12.44 -10.26 31.70
C ASN A 79 -13.37 -11.33 32.30
N ASP A 80 -12.94 -12.60 32.25
CA ASP A 80 -13.60 -13.72 32.93
C ASP A 80 -13.44 -13.53 34.43
N THR A 81 -14.38 -12.77 35.02
CA THR A 81 -14.53 -12.66 36.46
C THR A 81 -15.42 -13.82 36.92
N ARG A 82 -14.83 -15.00 37.08
CA ARG A 82 -15.51 -16.12 37.75
C ARG A 82 -15.43 -15.94 39.27
N ARG A 83 -16.62 -15.71 39.80
CA ARG A 83 -17.08 -15.82 41.19
C ARG A 83 -16.73 -17.16 41.82
#